data_AF-X1ET83-F1
#
_entry.id   AF-X1ET83-F1
#
_cell.length_a   1.000
_cell.length_b   1.000
_cell.length_c   1.000
_cell.angle_alpha   90.00
_cell.angle_beta   90.00
_cell.angle_gamma   90.00
#
_symmetry.space_group_name_H-M   'P 1'
#
loop_
_entity.id
_entity.type
_entity.pdbx_description
1 polymer ?
#
loop_
_entity_poly.entity_id
_entity_poly.type
_entity_poly.pdbx_seq_one_letter_code
_entity_poly.pdbx_strand_id
1 'polypeptide(L)' 'GEILGSQMVGPDVSELIHLIAFAMQSELLIKDLSEMIASHPTLSEAVVEAALSCIGKPLHTIKI' A
#
# COMPACT_ATOMS: atom_id res chain seq x y z
N GLY A 1 11.35 5.32 -2.64
CA GLY A 1 12.20 4.12 -2.70
C GLY A 1 11.51 3.07 -3.52
N GLU A 2 12.28 2.13 -4.05
CA GLU A 2 11.79 0.94 -4.76
C GLU A 2 10.97 0.03 -3.83
N ILE A 3 9.95 -0.62 -4.38
CA ILE A 3 9.13 -1.61 -3.66
C ILE A 3 9.81 -2.98 -3.79
N LEU A 4 10.32 -3.51 -2.68
CA LEU A 4 10.99 -4.82 -2.67
C LEU A 4 10.02 -5.99 -2.48
N GLY A 5 8.83 -5.72 -1.91
CA GLY A 5 7.82 -6.72 -1.59
C GLY A 5 6.79 -6.21 -0.59
N SER A 6 5.82 -7.07 -0.26
CA SER A 6 4.83 -6.84 0.80
C SER A 6 4.41 -8.16 1.43
N GLN A 7 3.94 -8.08 2.68
CA GLN A 7 3.32 -9.17 3.40
C GLN A 7 2.01 -8.67 4.00
N MET A 8 0.95 -9.46 3.87
CA MET A 8 -0.39 -9.07 4.29
C MET A 8 -1.04 -10.22 5.04
N VAL A 9 -1.80 -9.90 6.10
CA VAL A 9 -2.59 -10.86 6.88
C VAL A 9 -3.96 -10.22 7.15
N GLY A 10 -5.03 -10.94 6.83
CA GLY A 10 -6.40 -10.43 6.98
C GLY A 10 -7.37 -11.05 5.97
N PRO A 11 -8.63 -10.57 5.94
CA PRO A 11 -9.58 -10.93 4.90
C PRO A 11 -9.13 -10.43 3.52
N ASP A 12 -9.49 -11.17 2.48
CA ASP A 12 -9.28 -10.81 1.06
C ASP A 12 -7.83 -10.46 0.67
N VAL A 13 -6.82 -10.88 1.43
CA VAL A 13 -5.41 -10.56 1.14
C VAL A 13 -4.94 -11.06 -0.21
N SER A 14 -5.47 -12.19 -0.70
CA SER A 14 -5.22 -12.69 -2.05
C SER A 14 -5.67 -11.70 -3.13
N GLU A 15 -6.75 -10.96 -2.87
CA GLU A 15 -7.29 -9.92 -3.74
C GLU A 15 -6.65 -8.55 -3.48
N LEU A 16 -5.83 -8.36 -2.45
CA LEU A 16 -5.14 -7.07 -2.21
C LEU A 16 -3.67 -7.11 -2.64
N ILE A 17 -3.02 -8.26 -2.47
CA ILE A 17 -1.59 -8.42 -2.75
C ILE A 17 -1.26 -8.17 -4.23
N HIS A 18 -2.23 -8.34 -5.14
CA HIS A 18 -2.05 -8.05 -6.56
C HIS A 18 -1.73 -6.57 -6.83
N LEU A 19 -2.18 -5.64 -5.98
CA LEU A 19 -1.85 -4.21 -6.11
C LEU A 19 -0.35 -3.97 -5.94
N ILE A 20 0.27 -4.67 -4.98
CA ILE A 20 1.72 -4.63 -4.76
C ILE A 20 2.46 -5.31 -5.91
N ALA A 21 2.00 -6.48 -6.33
CA ALA A 21 2.62 -7.21 -7.44
C ALA A 21 2.61 -6.38 -8.73
N PHE A 22 1.48 -5.72 -9.03
CA PHE A 22 1.36 -4.80 -10.17
C PHE A 22 2.27 -3.59 -10.04
N ALA A 23 2.35 -2.98 -8.86
CA ALA A 23 3.22 -1.85 -8.60
C ALA A 23 4.71 -2.20 -8.79
N MET A 24 5.14 -3.37 -8.28
CA MET A 24 6.50 -3.89 -8.49
C MET A 24 6.79 -4.17 -9.97
N GLN A 25 5.86 -4.85 -10.66
CA GLN A 25 6.00 -5.15 -12.09
C GLN A 25 6.07 -3.89 -12.97
N SER A 26 5.44 -2.81 -12.52
CA SER A 26 5.41 -1.51 -13.19
C SER A 26 6.51 -0.56 -12.71
N GLU A 27 7.44 -1.03 -11.88
CA GLU A 27 8.55 -0.26 -11.29
C GLU A 27 8.09 1.04 -10.59
N LEU A 28 6.89 1.02 -10.00
CA LEU A 28 6.39 2.16 -9.23
C LEU A 28 7.21 2.34 -7.95
N LEU A 29 7.44 3.60 -7.58
CA LEU A 29 8.04 3.94 -6.30
C LEU A 29 6.98 3.88 -5.21
N ILE A 30 7.42 3.69 -3.96
CA ILE A 30 6.53 3.75 -2.78
C ILE A 30 5.75 5.07 -2.69
N LYS A 31 6.30 6.16 -3.23
CA LYS A 31 5.65 7.46 -3.29
C LYS A 31 4.45 7.43 -4.23
N ASP A 32 4.57 6.79 -5.39
CA ASP A 32 3.48 6.67 -6.35
C ASP A 32 2.33 5.85 -5.76
N LEU A 33 2.65 4.78 -5.03
CA LEU A 33 1.65 3.97 -4.33
C LEU A 33 0.95 4.76 -3.20
N SER A 34 1.67 5.65 -2.51
CA SER A 34 1.09 6.52 -1.48
C SER A 34 0.14 7.60 -2.03
N GLU A 35 0.23 7.88 -3.33
CA GLU A 35 -0.64 8.83 -4.04
C GLU A 35 -1.83 8.14 -4.73
N MET A 36 -1.91 6.79 -4.65
CA MET A 36 -3.04 6.03 -5.19
C MET A 36 -4.34 6.37 -4.45
N ILE A 37 -5.40 6.65 -5.21
CA ILE A 37 -6.73 6.88 -4.65
C ILE A 37 -7.43 5.53 -4.46
N ALA A 38 -7.51 5.09 -3.21
CA ALA A 38 -8.34 3.94 -2.83
C ALA A 38 -9.80 4.37 -2.65
N SER A 39 -10.74 3.49 -3.03
CA SER A 39 -12.16 3.70 -2.75
C SER A 39 -12.42 3.59 -1.25
N HIS A 40 -13.26 4.47 -0.71
CA HIS A 40 -13.66 4.47 0.71
C HIS A 40 -15.14 4.09 0.87
N PRO A 41 -15.52 3.21 1.81
CA PRO A 41 -14.66 2.41 2.70
C PRO A 41 -14.27 1.05 2.06
N THR A 42 -12.97 0.72 1.96
CA THR A 42 -12.50 -0.59 1.45
C THR A 42 -11.20 -1.07 2.10
N LEU A 43 -10.93 -2.38 2.02
CA LEU A 43 -9.66 -2.95 2.49
C LEU A 43 -8.43 -2.48 1.69
N SER A 44 -8.62 -2.00 0.46
CA SER A 44 -7.54 -1.46 -0.37
C SER A 44 -6.89 -0.20 0.23
N GLU A 45 -7.60 0.51 1.12
CA GLU A 45 -7.05 1.65 1.87
C GLU A 45 -5.83 1.24 2.71
N ALA A 46 -5.77 -0.01 3.18
CA ALA A 46 -4.62 -0.52 3.93
C ALA A 46 -3.32 -0.51 3.12
N VAL A 47 -3.39 -0.65 1.79
CA VAL A 47 -2.21 -0.58 0.90
C VAL A 47 -1.69 0.86 0.83
N VAL A 48 -2.58 1.83 0.67
CA VAL A 48 -2.22 3.26 0.61
C VAL A 48 -1.67 3.72 1.96
N GLU A 49 -2.32 3.34 3.06
CA GLU A 49 -1.89 3.66 4.41
C GLU A 49 -0.51 3.05 4.74
N ALA A 50 -0.25 1.81 4.29
CA ALA A 50 1.07 1.19 4.43
C ALA A 50 2.15 1.96 3.64
N ALA A 51 1.84 2.41 2.41
CA ALA A 51 2.75 3.23 1.61
C ALA A 51 3.02 4.60 2.26
N LEU A 52 1.98 5.25 2.80
CA LEU A 52 2.09 6.49 3.57
C LEU A 52 2.95 6.31 4.83
N SER A 53 2.84 5.17 5.51
CA SER A 53 3.66 4.81 6.66
C SER A 53 5.15 4.68 6.26
N CYS A 54 5.47 4.03 5.14
CA CYS A 54 6.84 3.92 4.63
C CYS A 54 7.52 5.28 4.35
N ILE A 55 6.75 6.31 4.02
CA ILE A 55 7.26 7.68 3.80
C ILE A 55 7.11 8.58 5.04
N GLY A 56 6.71 8.03 6.18
CA GLY A 56 6.60 8.73 7.46
C GLY A 56 5.47 9.75 7.51
N LYS A 57 4.38 9.53 6.77
CA LYS A 57 3.18 10.38 6.75
C LYS A 57 1.87 9.57 6.87
N PRO A 58 1.75 8.60 7.81
CA PRO A 58 0.48 7.89 8.00
C PRO A 58 -0.63 8.86 8.44
N LEU A 59 -1.88 8.52 8.10
CA LEU A 59 -3.08 9.29 8.42
C LEU A 59 -3.92 8.60 9.49
N HIS A 60 -4.04 7.28 9.42
CA HIS A 60 -4.89 6.45 10.29
C HIS A 60 -4.11 5.58 11.27
N THR A 61 -2.77 5.67 11.25
CA THR A 61 -1.89 4.96 12.17
C THR A 61 -0.88 5.91 12.82
N ILE A 62 -0.36 5.53 13.98
CA ILE A 62 0.69 6.30 14.66
C ILE A 62 1.99 6.13 13.87
N LYS A 63 2.69 7.25 13.64
CA LYS A 63 4.04 7.22 13.06
C LYS A 63 5.01 6.56 14.05
N ILE A 64 5.58 5.43 13.64
CA ILE A 64 6.60 4.68 14.38
C ILE A 64 7.99 5.17 13.96
#